data_AF-A0A2G5SIC1-F1
#
_entry.id   AF-A0A2G5SIC1-F1
#
_cell.length_a   1.000
_cell.length_b   1.000
_cell.length_c   1.000
_cell.angle_alpha   90.00
_cell.angle_beta   90.00
_cell.angle_gamma   90.00
#
_symmetry.space_group_name_H-M   'P 1'
#
loop_
_entity.id
_entity.type
_entity.pdbx_description
1 polymer ?
#
loop_
_entity_poly.entity_id
_entity_poly.type
_entity_poly.pdbx_seq_one_letter_code
_entity_poly.pdbx_strand_id
1 'polypeptide(L)'
;MRLIFILALLAFTIFLWGFQKYKNYHKTKFSEQDRGCIRKEWRRSPNIPETTDYGLNYSISFADTQHNFQWVKIPKLQYSGGPDILIIVLSRPDSFARRNLIRNSWMNNFSNSKNQTMEIVFVLGTGGNSNFNKKFRELLEKEAELYGDLVMSNFKDSYENLSLKTISSLLFAISKSSNSKIIGKIDEDVLFFPEEFLKFLNSGIIQKTGKFLYGEVLEAGIGGNSRVLTPSQLSYRCEKYPEYLSGPIYFMTRDAAEELLKFTKHRNFLMSEDILITGILASDIGATRIQLNGIQMYQEFPAEESRKILAWHAVLLSDKLYMDSYNRIRRRNFE
;
A
#
# COMPACT_ATOMS: atom_id res chain seq x y z
N MET A 1 -51.95 1.08 15.31
CA MET A 1 -50.91 0.98 16.38
C MET A 1 -50.27 -0.41 16.50
N ARG A 2 -51.02 -1.51 16.59
CA ARG A 2 -50.43 -2.87 16.77
C ARG A 2 -49.53 -3.35 15.61
N LEU A 3 -49.86 -3.03 14.36
CA LEU A 3 -49.08 -3.47 13.19
C LEU A 3 -47.70 -2.81 13.10
N ILE A 4 -47.60 -1.53 13.48
CA ILE A 4 -46.35 -0.75 13.48
C ILE A 4 -45.38 -1.29 14.54
N PHE A 5 -45.90 -1.66 15.72
CA PHE A 5 -45.10 -2.28 16.78
C PHE A 5 -44.54 -3.65 16.37
N ILE A 6 -45.32 -4.47 15.67
CA ILE A 6 -44.88 -5.79 15.18
C ILE A 6 -43.79 -5.64 14.10
N LEU A 7 -43.94 -4.68 13.18
CA LEU A 7 -42.94 -4.40 12.15
C LEU A 7 -41.63 -3.84 12.74
N ALA A 8 -41.71 -3.00 13.78
CA ALA A 8 -40.53 -2.49 14.48
C ALA A 8 -39.78 -3.60 15.25
N LEU A 9 -40.50 -4.52 15.90
CA LEU A 9 -39.92 -5.70 16.55
C LEU A 9 -39.27 -6.66 15.54
N LEU A 10 -39.90 -6.90 14.39
CA LEU A 10 -39.32 -7.70 13.30
C LEU A 10 -38.06 -7.03 12.74
N ALA A 11 -38.07 -5.72 12.49
CA ALA A 11 -36.89 -5.00 12.04
C ALA A 11 -35.75 -5.03 13.07
N PHE A 12 -36.06 -4.89 14.36
CA PHE A 12 -35.07 -4.93 15.44
C PHE A 12 -34.49 -6.33 15.65
N THR A 13 -35.31 -7.39 15.55
CA THR A 13 -34.83 -8.78 15.63
C THR A 13 -34.00 -9.17 14.40
N ILE A 14 -34.37 -8.73 13.19
CA ILE A 14 -33.54 -8.90 11.97
C ILE A 14 -32.22 -8.15 12.11
N PHE A 15 -32.24 -6.93 12.66
CA PHE A 15 -31.04 -6.13 12.91
C PHE A 15 -30.15 -6.78 13.97
N LEU A 16 -30.70 -7.23 15.10
CA LEU A 16 -29.97 -7.95 16.14
C LEU A 16 -29.40 -9.27 15.61
N TRP A 17 -30.17 -10.03 14.82
CA TRP A 17 -29.70 -11.28 14.23
C TRP A 17 -28.60 -11.03 13.18
N GLY A 18 -28.74 -10.00 12.36
CA GLY A 18 -27.70 -9.52 11.44
C GLY A 18 -26.44 -9.06 12.16
N PHE A 19 -26.59 -8.31 13.26
CA PHE A 19 -25.48 -7.82 14.09
C PHE A 19 -24.79 -8.95 14.88
N GLN A 20 -25.54 -9.92 15.38
CA GLN A 20 -25.02 -11.11 16.06
C GLN A 20 -24.29 -12.02 15.07
N LYS A 21 -24.81 -12.19 13.86
CA LYS A 21 -24.16 -12.92 12.76
C LYS A 21 -22.90 -12.21 12.28
N TYR A 22 -22.91 -10.88 12.19
CA TYR A 22 -21.73 -10.06 11.91
C TYR A 22 -20.65 -10.22 13.00
N LYS A 23 -21.03 -10.11 14.28
CA LYS A 23 -20.12 -10.37 15.42
C LYS A 23 -19.58 -11.81 15.46
N ASN A 24 -20.36 -12.79 15.01
CA ASN A 24 -19.93 -14.20 14.98
C ASN A 24 -19.09 -14.56 13.75
N TYR A 25 -19.28 -13.88 12.61
CA TYR A 25 -18.46 -14.05 11.41
C TYR A 25 -17.00 -13.65 11.67
N HIS A 26 -16.79 -12.56 12.41
CA HIS A 26 -15.46 -12.08 12.84
C HIS A 26 -14.87 -12.83 14.05
N LYS A 27 -15.49 -13.92 14.52
CA LYS A 27 -15.03 -14.67 15.72
C LYS A 27 -14.29 -15.98 15.44
N THR A 28 -14.20 -16.43 14.19
CA THR A 28 -13.53 -17.70 13.91
C THR A 28 -12.02 -17.51 13.78
N LYS A 29 -11.28 -17.85 14.85
CA LYS A 29 -9.81 -17.81 14.89
C LYS A 29 -9.21 -18.47 13.64
N PHE A 30 -8.17 -17.85 13.09
CA PHE A 30 -7.38 -18.39 11.99
C PHE A 30 -6.70 -19.69 12.45
N SER A 31 -7.01 -20.80 11.77
CA SER A 31 -6.68 -22.16 12.17
C SER A 31 -5.48 -22.73 11.42
N GLU A 32 -4.94 -23.87 11.88
CA GLU A 32 -3.90 -24.60 11.13
C GLU A 32 -4.43 -25.13 9.79
N GLN A 33 -5.74 -25.39 9.67
CA GLN A 33 -6.37 -25.74 8.40
C GLN A 33 -6.30 -24.56 7.41
N ASP A 34 -6.55 -23.34 7.87
CA ASP A 34 -6.45 -22.12 7.04
C ASP A 34 -5.01 -21.92 6.55
N ARG A 35 -4.03 -22.06 7.45
CA ARG A 35 -2.59 -22.07 7.09
C ARG A 35 -2.26 -23.16 6.08
N GLY A 36 -2.78 -24.36 6.30
CA GLY A 36 -2.62 -25.50 5.41
C GLY A 36 -3.20 -25.24 4.02
N CYS A 37 -4.34 -24.54 3.92
CA CYS A 37 -4.91 -24.13 2.65
C CYS A 37 -3.98 -23.18 1.90
N ILE A 38 -3.51 -22.11 2.54
CA ILE A 38 -2.62 -21.12 1.93
C ILE A 38 -1.30 -21.77 1.50
N ARG A 39 -0.73 -22.69 2.28
CA ARG A 39 0.46 -23.44 1.89
C ARG A 39 0.24 -24.29 0.65
N LYS A 40 -0.95 -24.88 0.46
CA LYS A 40 -1.27 -25.69 -0.73
C LYS A 40 -1.40 -24.86 -2.01
N GLU A 41 -1.70 -23.57 -1.89
CA GLU A 41 -1.73 -22.67 -3.04
C GLU A 41 -0.34 -22.25 -3.54
N TRP A 42 0.71 -22.53 -2.77
CA TRP A 42 2.09 -22.29 -3.19
C TRP A 42 2.47 -23.18 -4.37
N ARG A 43 2.94 -22.59 -5.46
CA ARG A 43 3.31 -23.30 -6.69
C ARG A 43 4.82 -23.27 -6.90
N ARG A 44 5.44 -24.45 -6.85
CA ARG A 44 6.85 -24.61 -7.21
C ARG A 44 6.94 -24.95 -8.70
N SER A 45 7.40 -24.01 -9.51
CA SER A 45 7.77 -24.25 -10.91
C SER A 45 9.18 -23.71 -11.18
N PRO A 46 10.14 -24.55 -11.58
CA PRO A 46 11.50 -24.10 -11.87
C PRO A 46 11.58 -23.25 -13.14
N ASN A 47 10.57 -23.30 -14.00
CA ASN A 47 10.58 -22.65 -15.32
C ASN A 47 10.02 -21.22 -15.32
N ILE A 48 9.43 -20.77 -14.21
CA ILE A 48 8.89 -19.42 -14.11
C ILE A 48 10.03 -18.48 -13.68
N PRO A 49 10.39 -17.47 -14.50
CA PRO A 49 11.45 -16.53 -14.16
C PRO A 49 11.03 -15.67 -12.97
N GLU A 50 12.01 -15.17 -12.22
CA GLU A 50 11.74 -14.22 -11.14
C GLU A 50 11.31 -12.85 -11.68
N THR A 51 10.57 -12.11 -10.85
CA THR A 51 10.32 -10.69 -11.11
C THR A 51 11.66 -9.95 -11.14
N THR A 52 11.99 -9.36 -12.29
CA THR A 52 13.36 -8.90 -12.58
C THR A 52 13.34 -7.61 -13.39
N ASP A 53 14.25 -6.70 -13.09
CA ASP A 53 14.52 -5.49 -13.85
C ASP A 53 15.74 -5.71 -14.77
N TYR A 54 15.57 -5.39 -16.06
CA TYR A 54 16.58 -5.51 -17.11
C TYR A 54 17.06 -4.12 -17.59
N GLY A 55 16.98 -3.11 -16.74
CA GLY A 55 17.43 -1.75 -17.03
C GLY A 55 16.28 -0.84 -17.46
N LEU A 56 15.91 -0.91 -18.74
CA LEU A 56 14.76 -0.16 -19.30
C LEU A 56 13.46 -0.95 -19.26
N ASN A 57 13.54 -2.26 -19.38
CA ASN A 57 12.41 -3.18 -19.34
C ASN A 57 12.44 -3.99 -18.04
N TYR A 58 11.29 -4.45 -17.59
CA TYR A 58 11.20 -5.35 -16.45
C TYR A 58 10.04 -6.34 -16.63
N SER A 59 10.14 -7.48 -15.97
CA SER A 59 9.09 -8.49 -15.94
C SER A 59 8.58 -8.70 -14.53
N ILE A 60 7.26 -8.77 -14.36
CA ILE A 60 6.60 -9.23 -13.13
C ILE A 60 6.06 -10.63 -13.39
N SER A 61 6.47 -11.58 -12.57
CA SER A 61 6.11 -12.98 -12.71
C SER A 61 5.25 -13.46 -11.55
N PHE A 62 4.12 -14.05 -11.89
CA PHE A 62 3.28 -14.86 -11.02
C PHE A 62 3.24 -16.30 -11.53
N ALA A 63 2.68 -17.19 -10.73
CA ALA A 63 2.56 -18.60 -11.06
C ALA A 63 1.58 -18.89 -12.20
N ASP A 64 0.66 -17.96 -12.48
CA ASP A 64 -0.39 -18.07 -13.50
C ASP A 64 -0.30 -17.03 -14.62
N THR A 65 0.47 -15.96 -14.43
CA THR A 65 0.62 -14.88 -15.42
C THR A 65 2.00 -14.24 -15.36
N GLN A 66 2.46 -13.71 -16.48
CA GLN A 66 3.68 -12.92 -16.59
C GLN A 66 3.39 -11.62 -17.33
N HIS A 67 3.96 -10.53 -16.83
CA HIS A 67 3.73 -9.20 -17.37
C HIS A 67 5.05 -8.53 -17.69
N ASN A 68 5.18 -8.00 -18.91
CA ASN A 68 6.36 -7.26 -19.34
C ASN A 68 6.02 -5.78 -19.44
N PHE A 69 6.85 -4.96 -18.85
CA PHE A 69 6.67 -3.52 -18.76
C PHE A 69 7.98 -2.80 -19.07
N GLN A 70 7.86 -1.50 -19.31
CA GLN A 70 8.96 -0.60 -19.58
C GLN A 70 8.87 0.59 -18.65
N TRP A 71 10.02 0.97 -18.08
CA TRP A 71 10.18 2.26 -17.44
C TRP A 71 10.12 3.36 -18.50
N VAL A 72 9.06 4.16 -18.46
CA VAL A 72 8.85 5.30 -19.38
C VAL A 72 9.70 6.48 -18.93
N LYS A 73 9.71 6.75 -17.63
CA LYS A 73 10.53 7.80 -17.01
C LYS A 73 10.92 7.35 -15.60
N ILE A 74 12.16 7.62 -15.23
CA ILE A 74 12.70 7.37 -13.90
C ILE A 74 13.31 8.69 -13.41
N PRO A 75 13.06 9.11 -12.17
CA PRO A 75 13.68 10.29 -11.61
C PRO A 75 15.17 10.05 -11.34
N LYS A 76 15.99 11.08 -11.46
CA LYS A 76 17.36 11.03 -10.95
C LYS A 76 17.29 11.25 -9.44
N LEU A 77 17.46 10.18 -8.67
CA LEU A 77 17.46 10.26 -7.21
C LEU A 77 18.53 11.24 -6.72
N GLN A 78 18.22 11.93 -5.62
CA GLN A 78 19.09 12.96 -5.04
C GLN A 78 20.42 12.38 -4.57
N TYR A 79 20.39 11.15 -4.03
CA TYR A 79 21.55 10.47 -3.47
C TYR A 79 22.06 9.37 -4.41
N SER A 80 23.38 9.23 -4.54
CA SER A 80 23.99 8.16 -5.33
C SER A 80 23.61 6.80 -4.74
N GLY A 81 22.84 6.00 -5.48
CA GLY A 81 22.27 4.75 -4.98
C GLY A 81 20.99 4.91 -4.13
N GLY A 82 20.45 6.12 -3.98
CA GLY A 82 19.20 6.40 -3.27
C GLY A 82 19.35 6.77 -1.78
N PRO A 83 18.24 7.20 -1.13
CA PRO A 83 18.20 7.58 0.30
C PRO A 83 18.23 6.36 1.23
N ASP A 84 18.43 6.56 2.54
CA ASP A 84 18.21 5.52 3.56
C ASP A 84 16.74 5.07 3.63
N ILE A 85 15.81 6.00 3.40
CA ILE A 85 14.36 5.79 3.43
C ILE A 85 13.77 6.26 2.10
N LEU A 86 13.18 5.35 1.33
CA LEU A 86 12.45 5.69 0.12
C LEU A 86 10.96 5.58 0.38
N ILE A 87 10.23 6.68 0.26
CA ILE A 87 8.77 6.68 0.32
C ILE A 87 8.23 6.72 -1.11
N ILE A 88 7.36 5.77 -1.43
CA ILE A 88 6.71 5.67 -2.72
C ILE A 88 5.23 5.96 -2.55
N VAL A 89 4.77 7.00 -3.23
CA VAL A 89 3.37 7.37 -3.28
C VAL A 89 2.73 6.78 -4.54
N LEU A 90 1.73 5.93 -4.38
CA LEU A 90 0.96 5.42 -5.52
C LEU A 90 -0.02 6.51 -5.98
N SER A 91 0.24 7.08 -7.15
CA SER A 91 -0.54 8.20 -7.70
C SER A 91 -1.11 7.86 -9.06
N ARG A 92 -2.27 8.41 -9.42
CA ARG A 92 -2.82 8.21 -10.77
C ARG A 92 -2.22 9.20 -11.76
N PRO A 93 -2.04 8.83 -13.03
CA PRO A 93 -1.59 9.76 -14.09
C PRO A 93 -2.34 11.11 -14.12
N ASP A 94 -3.65 11.14 -13.86
CA ASP A 94 -4.48 12.36 -13.87
C ASP A 94 -4.50 13.15 -12.57
N SER A 95 -3.90 12.63 -11.49
CA SER A 95 -3.89 13.25 -10.16
C SER A 95 -2.83 14.37 -9.97
N PHE A 96 -2.63 15.23 -10.98
CA PHE A 96 -1.67 16.34 -10.95
C PHE A 96 -1.87 17.26 -9.73
N ALA A 97 -3.11 17.64 -9.46
CA ALA A 97 -3.46 18.52 -8.33
C ALA A 97 -3.08 17.86 -7.00
N ARG A 98 -3.42 16.57 -6.81
CA ARG A 98 -3.10 15.84 -5.59
C ARG A 98 -1.60 15.72 -5.35
N ARG A 99 -0.82 15.39 -6.40
CA ARG A 99 0.65 15.38 -6.30
C ARG A 99 1.20 16.75 -5.88
N ASN A 100 0.69 17.84 -6.47
CA ASN A 100 1.08 19.19 -6.06
C ASN A 100 0.71 19.51 -4.61
N LEU A 101 -0.44 19.06 -4.11
CA LEU A 101 -0.77 19.23 -2.68
C LEU A 101 0.21 18.48 -1.79
N ILE A 102 0.58 17.24 -2.15
CA ILE A 102 1.56 16.45 -1.40
C ILE A 102 2.92 17.15 -1.38
N ARG A 103 3.41 17.63 -2.54
CA ARG A 103 4.64 18.44 -2.65
C ARG A 103 4.61 19.68 -1.76
N ASN A 104 3.47 20.37 -1.69
CA ASN A 104 3.28 21.58 -0.89
C ASN A 104 2.83 21.32 0.56
N SER A 105 2.84 20.06 1.01
CA SER A 105 2.49 19.67 2.38
C SER A 105 3.59 18.81 3.00
N TRP A 106 3.32 17.54 3.27
CA TRP A 106 4.20 16.67 4.05
C TRP A 106 5.43 16.19 3.30
N MET A 107 5.47 16.28 1.97
CA MET A 107 6.57 15.73 1.17
C MET A 107 7.94 16.35 1.51
N ASN A 108 7.96 17.56 2.06
CA ASN A 108 9.19 18.28 2.40
C ASN A 108 9.34 18.53 3.91
N ASN A 109 8.43 17.99 4.73
CA ASN A 109 8.43 18.22 6.18
C ASN A 109 9.24 17.14 6.92
N PHE A 110 10.54 17.12 6.66
CA PHE A 110 11.54 16.34 7.40
C PHE A 110 12.93 16.97 7.24
N SER A 111 13.82 16.68 8.18
CA SER A 111 15.22 17.11 8.10
C SER A 111 16.11 15.92 7.77
N ASN A 112 16.72 15.95 6.59
CA ASN A 112 17.75 15.00 6.21
C ASN A 112 19.03 15.22 7.04
N SER A 113 19.66 14.12 7.43
CA SER A 113 20.99 14.14 8.08
C SER A 113 21.92 13.14 7.40
N LYS A 114 23.22 13.20 7.72
CA LYS A 114 24.24 12.34 7.09
C LYS A 114 23.92 10.84 7.11
N ASN A 115 23.17 10.37 8.12
CA ASN A 115 22.88 8.93 8.33
C ASN A 115 21.38 8.60 8.31
N GLN A 116 20.56 9.56 7.87
CA GLN A 116 19.12 9.43 7.80
C GLN A 116 18.60 10.37 6.74
N THR A 117 18.64 9.89 5.49
CA THR A 117 18.09 10.58 4.33
C THR A 117 16.77 9.96 3.93
N MET A 118 15.81 10.80 3.57
CA MET A 118 14.51 10.40 3.03
C MET A 118 14.32 11.07 1.67
N GLU A 119 13.80 10.31 0.73
CA GLU A 119 13.34 10.81 -0.58
C GLU A 119 11.96 10.22 -0.86
N ILE A 120 11.12 11.01 -1.54
CA ILE A 120 9.74 10.66 -1.82
C ILE A 120 9.52 10.74 -3.32
N VAL A 121 8.94 9.70 -3.91
CA VAL A 121 8.64 9.64 -5.34
C VAL A 121 7.20 9.21 -5.57
N PHE A 122 6.62 9.61 -6.70
CA PHE A 122 5.31 9.13 -7.14
C PHE A 122 5.47 8.03 -8.19
N VAL A 123 4.73 6.94 -8.05
CA VAL A 123 4.66 5.88 -9.07
C VAL A 123 3.30 5.89 -9.76
N LEU A 124 3.31 5.90 -11.09
CA LEU A 124 2.11 5.89 -11.92
C LEU A 124 2.26 5.06 -13.21
N GLY A 125 1.12 4.57 -13.70
CA GLY A 125 1.01 3.85 -14.97
C GLY A 125 0.52 4.75 -16.09
N THR A 126 1.11 4.63 -17.27
CA THR A 126 0.76 5.42 -18.47
C THR A 126 0.13 4.57 -19.58
N GLY A 127 0.04 3.25 -19.40
CA GLY A 127 -0.53 2.33 -20.39
C GLY A 127 -2.05 2.25 -20.36
N GLY A 128 -2.64 1.74 -21.45
CA GLY A 128 -4.02 1.22 -21.49
C GLY A 128 -5.16 2.22 -21.27
N ASN A 129 -4.89 3.51 -21.09
CA ASN A 129 -5.93 4.53 -20.93
C ASN A 129 -6.18 5.21 -22.29
N SER A 130 -7.29 4.84 -22.94
CA SER A 130 -7.72 5.39 -24.24
C SER A 130 -7.91 6.91 -24.22
N ASN A 131 -8.11 7.50 -23.04
CA ASN A 131 -8.24 8.93 -22.83
C ASN A 131 -6.88 9.67 -22.77
N PHE A 132 -5.75 8.96 -22.72
CA PHE A 132 -4.41 9.55 -22.81
C PHE A 132 -4.04 9.82 -24.26
N ASN A 133 -4.63 10.89 -24.79
CA ASN A 133 -4.15 11.49 -26.02
C ASN A 133 -2.72 12.03 -25.86
N LYS A 134 -2.08 12.35 -26.98
CA LYS A 134 -0.69 12.84 -27.03
C LYS A 134 -0.44 14.01 -26.07
N LYS A 135 -1.36 14.97 -26.03
CA LYS A 135 -1.24 16.18 -25.18
C LYS A 135 -1.20 15.85 -23.69
N PHE A 136 -1.96 14.87 -23.24
CA PHE A 136 -1.92 14.45 -21.84
C PHE A 136 -0.56 13.84 -21.46
N ARG A 137 0.04 13.04 -22.34
CA ARG A 137 1.38 12.48 -22.12
C ARG A 137 2.44 13.58 -22.06
N GLU A 138 2.37 14.56 -22.96
CA GLU A 138 3.26 15.73 -22.95
C GLU A 138 3.15 16.52 -21.63
N LEU A 139 1.97 16.64 -21.02
CA LEU A 139 1.80 17.28 -19.71
C LEU A 139 2.45 16.46 -18.58
N LEU A 140 2.29 15.14 -18.59
CA LEU A 140 2.96 14.25 -17.63
C LEU A 140 4.49 14.30 -17.76
N GLU A 141 5.01 14.31 -18.99
CA GLU A 141 6.45 14.43 -19.24
C GLU A 141 7.01 15.75 -18.73
N LYS A 142 6.29 16.87 -18.96
CA LYS A 142 6.64 18.18 -18.41
C LYS A 142 6.62 18.20 -16.88
N GLU A 143 5.63 17.55 -16.26
CA GLU A 143 5.61 17.41 -14.80
C GLU A 143 6.82 16.62 -14.29
N ALA A 144 7.13 15.49 -14.94
CA ALA A 144 8.26 14.65 -14.58
C ALA A 144 9.60 15.41 -14.70
N GLU A 145 9.75 16.24 -15.72
CA GLU A 145 10.93 17.09 -15.93
C GLU A 145 11.01 18.24 -14.92
N LEU A 146 9.87 18.84 -14.59
CA LEU A 146 9.81 19.97 -13.67
C LEU A 146 10.14 19.58 -12.23
N TYR A 147 9.59 18.47 -11.74
CA TYR A 147 9.72 18.07 -10.33
C TYR A 147 10.73 16.96 -10.09
N GLY A 148 11.05 16.14 -11.10
CA GLY A 148 12.06 15.09 -10.97
C GLY A 148 11.69 14.01 -9.94
N ASP A 149 10.41 13.80 -9.65
CA ASP A 149 9.90 12.89 -8.62
C ASP A 149 8.94 11.82 -9.16
N LEU A 150 8.78 11.71 -10.48
CA LEU A 150 7.87 10.75 -11.12
C LEU A 150 8.60 9.51 -11.63
N VAL A 151 8.19 8.34 -11.13
CA VAL A 151 8.49 7.02 -11.69
C VAL A 151 7.29 6.61 -12.54
N MET A 152 7.49 6.53 -13.85
CA MET A 152 6.44 6.23 -14.82
C MET A 152 6.73 4.89 -15.49
N SER A 153 5.74 4.01 -15.52
CA SER A 153 5.80 2.76 -16.26
C SER A 153 4.61 2.64 -17.22
N ASN A 154 4.70 1.75 -18.21
CA ASN A 154 3.70 1.56 -19.24
C ASN A 154 2.58 0.56 -18.87
N PHE A 155 2.44 0.17 -17.61
CA PHE A 155 1.28 -0.62 -17.17
C PHE A 155 -0.01 0.21 -17.19
N LYS A 156 -1.16 -0.46 -17.28
CA LYS A 156 -2.48 0.18 -17.15
C LYS A 156 -2.75 0.50 -15.69
N ASP A 157 -2.86 1.79 -15.37
CA ASP A 157 -3.17 2.27 -14.03
C ASP A 157 -4.66 2.11 -13.74
N SER A 158 -5.02 1.03 -13.07
CA SER A 158 -6.38 0.73 -12.64
C SER A 158 -6.36 -0.02 -11.31
N TYR A 159 -7.49 -0.02 -10.61
CA TYR A 159 -7.61 -0.69 -9.32
C TYR A 159 -7.29 -2.19 -9.41
N GLU A 160 -7.69 -2.84 -10.49
CA GLU A 160 -7.42 -4.26 -10.74
C GLU A 160 -5.92 -4.57 -10.89
N ASN A 161 -5.12 -3.57 -11.25
CA ASN A 161 -3.67 -3.69 -11.44
C ASN A 161 -2.86 -3.12 -10.28
N LEU A 162 -3.50 -2.79 -9.14
CA LEU A 162 -2.81 -2.18 -8.01
C LEU A 162 -1.65 -3.04 -7.49
N SER A 163 -1.82 -4.36 -7.45
CA SER A 163 -0.73 -5.30 -7.13
C SER A 163 0.45 -5.23 -8.10
N LEU A 164 0.21 -5.07 -9.40
CA LEU A 164 1.28 -4.89 -10.40
C LEU A 164 2.01 -3.57 -10.17
N LYS A 165 1.25 -2.52 -9.84
CA LYS A 165 1.78 -1.19 -9.52
C LYS A 165 2.68 -1.25 -8.28
N THR A 166 2.25 -1.88 -7.19
CA THR A 166 3.08 -2.03 -5.98
C THR A 166 4.31 -2.89 -6.24
N ILE A 167 4.20 -4.00 -6.97
CA ILE A 167 5.38 -4.82 -7.30
C ILE A 167 6.35 -4.03 -8.17
N SER A 168 5.86 -3.24 -9.12
CA SER A 168 6.69 -2.31 -9.88
C SER A 168 7.38 -1.28 -8.97
N SER A 169 6.66 -0.70 -8.00
CA SER A 169 7.24 0.21 -6.99
C SER A 169 8.35 -0.45 -6.18
N LEU A 170 8.13 -1.66 -5.67
CA LEU A 170 9.15 -2.42 -4.93
C LEU A 170 10.34 -2.75 -5.82
N LEU A 171 10.10 -3.18 -7.06
CA LEU A 171 11.18 -3.47 -8.00
C LEU A 171 12.02 -2.22 -8.31
N PHE A 172 11.39 -1.06 -8.50
CA PHE A 172 12.09 0.22 -8.62
C PHE A 172 12.96 0.53 -7.39
N ALA A 173 12.41 0.38 -6.19
CA ALA A 173 13.15 0.59 -4.95
C ALA A 173 14.37 -0.35 -4.85
N ILE A 174 14.21 -1.60 -5.26
CA ILE A 174 15.29 -2.58 -5.21
C ILE A 174 16.35 -2.32 -6.29
N SER A 175 15.95 -2.06 -7.53
CA SER A 175 16.87 -1.98 -8.66
C SER A 175 17.48 -0.61 -8.89
N LYS A 176 16.79 0.47 -8.52
CA LYS A 176 17.22 1.86 -8.78
C LYS A 176 17.61 2.64 -7.52
N SER A 177 17.29 2.12 -6.33
CA SER A 177 17.55 2.76 -5.03
C SER A 177 18.24 1.78 -4.05
N SER A 178 19.43 1.31 -4.44
CA SER A 178 20.17 0.25 -3.75
C SER A 178 20.46 0.52 -2.26
N ASN A 179 20.51 1.78 -1.83
CA ASN A 179 20.84 2.17 -0.45
C ASN A 179 19.62 2.20 0.49
N SER A 180 18.40 2.13 -0.06
CA SER A 180 17.18 2.28 0.74
C SER A 180 16.96 1.07 1.62
N LYS A 181 17.15 1.27 2.92
CA LYS A 181 16.99 0.27 3.98
C LYS A 181 15.52 0.10 4.36
N ILE A 182 14.77 1.20 4.30
CA ILE A 182 13.31 1.21 4.50
C ILE A 182 12.63 1.70 3.23
N ILE A 183 11.58 0.99 2.84
CA ILE A 183 10.72 1.30 1.70
C ILE A 183 9.30 1.51 2.24
N GLY A 184 8.74 2.68 2.02
CA GLY A 184 7.35 3.00 2.36
C GLY A 184 6.47 2.97 1.11
N LYS A 185 5.26 2.42 1.24
CA LYS A 185 4.18 2.59 0.28
C LYS A 185 3.10 3.44 0.93
N ILE A 186 2.65 4.47 0.22
CA ILE A 186 1.59 5.38 0.68
C ILE A 186 0.63 5.64 -0.49
N ASP A 187 -0.67 5.62 -0.26
CA ASP A 187 -1.66 6.06 -1.26
C ASP A 187 -1.75 7.60 -1.31
N GLU A 188 -2.04 8.16 -2.48
CA GLU A 188 -2.08 9.62 -2.67
C GLU A 188 -3.19 10.34 -1.88
N ASP A 189 -4.13 9.61 -1.29
CA ASP A 189 -5.19 10.11 -0.43
C ASP A 189 -4.86 10.02 1.08
N VAL A 190 -3.60 9.76 1.43
CA VAL A 190 -3.12 9.74 2.83
C VAL A 190 -2.46 11.07 3.20
N LEU A 191 -2.77 11.59 4.40
CA LEU A 191 -1.97 12.59 5.09
C LEU A 191 -0.89 11.88 5.90
N PHE A 192 0.36 12.05 5.55
CA PHE A 192 1.50 11.44 6.24
C PHE A 192 2.26 12.47 7.08
N PHE A 193 2.81 12.04 8.22
CA PHE A 193 3.64 12.88 9.09
C PHE A 193 5.04 12.26 9.23
N PRO A 194 5.98 12.59 8.32
CA PRO A 194 7.33 12.01 8.31
C PRO A 194 8.06 12.19 9.64
N GLU A 195 7.87 13.32 10.32
CA GLU A 195 8.45 13.61 11.63
C GLU A 195 8.03 12.59 12.71
N GLU A 196 6.78 12.11 12.69
CA GLU A 196 6.34 11.02 13.59
C GLU A 196 6.95 9.67 13.18
N PHE A 197 7.03 9.39 11.88
CA PHE A 197 7.69 8.19 11.36
C PHE A 197 9.15 8.10 11.83
N LEU A 198 9.89 9.21 11.75
CA LEU A 198 11.29 9.25 12.18
C LEU A 198 11.46 8.99 13.69
N LYS A 199 10.45 9.26 14.53
CA LYS A 199 10.49 8.90 15.96
C LYS A 199 10.42 7.39 16.17
N PHE A 200 9.63 6.66 15.37
CA PHE A 200 9.60 5.19 15.41
C PHE A 200 10.93 4.59 14.94
N LEU A 201 11.59 5.21 13.95
CA LEU A 201 12.90 4.80 13.50
C LEU A 201 13.97 5.06 14.58
N ASN A 202 13.97 6.25 15.19
CA ASN A 202 14.97 6.65 16.19
C ASN A 202 14.81 5.91 17.53
N SER A 203 13.60 5.46 17.87
CA SER A 203 13.34 4.65 19.07
C SER A 203 13.70 3.17 18.90
N GLY A 204 14.04 2.73 17.69
CA GLY A 204 14.34 1.32 17.38
C GLY A 204 13.11 0.44 17.17
N ILE A 205 11.89 1.01 17.15
CA ILE A 205 10.67 0.27 16.79
C ILE A 205 10.75 -0.17 15.33
N ILE A 206 11.17 0.73 14.43
CA ILE A 206 11.46 0.39 13.03
C ILE A 206 12.91 -0.03 12.92
N GLN A 207 13.13 -1.31 12.66
CA GLN A 207 14.43 -1.89 12.35
C GLN A 207 14.76 -1.70 10.87
N LYS A 208 16.04 -1.43 10.56
CA LYS A 208 16.55 -1.18 9.20
C LYS A 208 16.95 -2.45 8.43
N THR A 209 17.00 -3.59 9.11
CA THR A 209 17.45 -4.89 8.58
C THR A 209 16.55 -6.01 9.11
N GLY A 210 16.60 -7.18 8.48
CA GLY A 210 15.69 -8.29 8.75
C GLY A 210 14.41 -8.19 7.92
N LYS A 211 13.50 -9.15 8.08
CA LYS A 211 12.26 -9.22 7.29
C LYS A 211 11.09 -8.68 8.10
N PHE A 212 10.92 -7.36 8.09
CA PHE A 212 9.87 -6.67 8.85
C PHE A 212 8.99 -5.81 7.96
N LEU A 213 7.69 -5.84 8.26
CA LEU A 213 6.69 -4.93 7.70
C LEU A 213 6.04 -4.16 8.85
N TYR A 214 5.73 -2.89 8.63
CA TYR A 214 5.21 -1.97 9.64
C TYR A 214 3.98 -1.26 9.11
N GLY A 215 2.90 -1.23 9.90
CA GLY A 215 1.65 -0.58 9.51
C GLY A 215 0.55 -0.88 10.51
N GLU A 216 -0.71 -0.70 10.10
CA GLU A 216 -1.84 -1.17 10.89
C GLU A 216 -2.11 -2.64 10.59
N VAL A 217 -1.97 -3.50 11.58
CA VAL A 217 -2.16 -4.94 11.45
C VAL A 217 -3.66 -5.25 11.51
N LEU A 218 -4.17 -5.87 10.45
CA LEU A 218 -5.52 -6.39 10.38
C LEU A 218 -5.50 -7.89 10.71
N GLU A 219 -6.42 -8.30 11.59
CA GLU A 219 -6.46 -9.65 12.12
C GLU A 219 -6.72 -10.69 11.01
N ALA A 220 -6.05 -11.84 11.15
CA ALA A 220 -6.27 -13.00 10.29
C ALA A 220 -7.72 -13.50 10.38
N GLY A 221 -8.24 -14.05 9.28
CA GLY A 221 -9.58 -14.65 9.27
C GLY A 221 -10.71 -13.75 8.77
N ILE A 222 -10.40 -12.56 8.27
CA ILE A 222 -11.33 -11.80 7.43
C ILE A 222 -11.63 -12.66 6.20
N GLY A 223 -12.92 -12.98 6.01
CA GLY A 223 -13.33 -13.87 4.93
C GLY A 223 -13.17 -13.23 3.56
N GLY A 224 -12.73 -14.02 2.58
CA GLY A 224 -12.63 -13.61 1.17
C GLY A 224 -13.96 -13.18 0.53
N ASN A 225 -15.08 -13.35 1.24
CA ASN A 225 -16.43 -12.90 0.85
C ASN A 225 -16.92 -11.63 1.58
N SER A 226 -16.05 -10.95 2.35
CA SER A 226 -16.40 -9.62 2.86
C SER A 226 -16.57 -8.67 1.66
N ARG A 227 -17.70 -7.97 1.60
CA ARG A 227 -18.31 -7.31 0.41
C ARG A 227 -17.45 -6.29 -0.36
N VAL A 228 -16.20 -6.06 0.04
CA VAL A 228 -15.32 -5.04 -0.55
C VAL A 228 -14.18 -5.66 -1.38
N LEU A 229 -13.81 -6.92 -1.13
CA LEU A 229 -12.62 -7.54 -1.74
C LEU A 229 -12.86 -9.04 -1.96
N THR A 230 -13.76 -9.40 -2.88
CA THR A 230 -13.82 -10.78 -3.39
C THR A 230 -12.77 -10.95 -4.48
N PRO A 231 -11.70 -11.72 -4.25
CA PRO A 231 -10.88 -12.22 -5.35
C PRO A 231 -11.78 -13.02 -6.27
N SER A 232 -11.43 -13.11 -7.55
CA SER A 232 -11.98 -14.22 -8.31
C SER A 232 -11.55 -15.52 -7.60
N GLN A 233 -12.45 -16.48 -7.43
CA GLN A 233 -12.10 -17.78 -6.82
C GLN A 233 -10.95 -18.50 -7.57
N LEU A 234 -10.57 -18.00 -8.75
CA LEU A 234 -9.43 -18.44 -9.53
C LEU A 234 -8.08 -17.94 -8.97
N SER A 235 -8.03 -16.73 -8.38
CA SER A 235 -6.79 -16.16 -7.84
C SER A 235 -6.51 -16.55 -6.39
N TYR A 236 -7.55 -16.79 -5.58
CA TYR A 236 -7.43 -17.26 -4.20
C TYR A 236 -8.63 -18.14 -3.84
N ARG A 237 -8.36 -19.36 -3.37
CA ARG A 237 -9.36 -20.42 -3.11
C ARG A 237 -9.60 -20.66 -1.62
N CYS A 238 -8.75 -20.14 -0.75
CA CYS A 238 -8.95 -20.27 0.69
C CYS A 238 -10.04 -19.31 1.20
N GLU A 239 -10.73 -19.71 2.26
CA GLU A 239 -11.85 -18.93 2.81
C GLU A 239 -11.39 -17.67 3.56
N LYS A 240 -10.18 -17.72 4.12
CA LYS A 240 -9.64 -16.72 5.05
C LYS A 240 -8.28 -16.24 4.60
N TYR A 241 -8.02 -14.96 4.79
CA TYR A 241 -6.69 -14.40 4.64
C TYR A 241 -5.85 -14.58 5.90
N PRO A 242 -4.51 -14.66 5.76
CA PRO A 242 -3.62 -14.46 6.90
C PRO A 242 -3.77 -13.02 7.42
N GLU A 243 -3.12 -12.71 8.53
CA GLU A 243 -2.94 -11.31 8.94
C GLU A 243 -2.21 -10.53 7.83
N TYR A 244 -2.53 -9.25 7.69
CA TYR A 244 -1.96 -8.36 6.68
C TYR A 244 -1.96 -6.92 7.22
N LEU A 245 -1.31 -6.00 6.51
CA LEU A 245 -1.33 -4.58 6.86
C LEU A 245 -2.40 -3.85 6.05
N SER A 246 -3.03 -2.87 6.69
CA SER A 246 -3.97 -1.96 6.04
C SER A 246 -3.35 -1.26 4.83
N GLY A 247 -4.05 -1.27 3.68
CA GLY A 247 -3.50 -0.89 2.38
C GLY A 247 -3.00 0.55 2.21
N PRO A 248 -3.64 1.59 2.76
CA PRO A 248 -3.27 2.98 2.44
C PRO A 248 -1.84 3.38 2.82
N ILE A 249 -1.28 2.75 3.85
CA ILE A 249 0.10 3.01 4.26
C ILE A 249 0.73 1.82 4.96
N TYR A 250 1.91 1.44 4.49
CA TYR A 250 2.78 0.50 5.19
C TYR A 250 4.24 0.71 4.80
N PHE A 251 5.14 0.19 5.61
CA PHE A 251 6.58 0.25 5.41
C PHE A 251 7.18 -1.14 5.50
N MET A 252 8.33 -1.33 4.86
CA MET A 252 9.06 -2.58 4.97
C MET A 252 10.56 -2.35 4.89
N THR A 253 11.29 -3.25 5.53
CA THR A 253 12.73 -3.40 5.33
C THR A 253 13.05 -3.82 3.91
N ARG A 254 14.22 -3.41 3.42
CA ARG A 254 14.74 -3.86 2.13
C ARG A 254 14.78 -5.37 1.99
N ASP A 255 15.29 -6.09 2.99
CA ASP A 255 15.41 -7.55 2.96
C ASP A 255 14.04 -8.24 2.75
N ALA A 256 12.97 -7.67 3.32
CA ALA A 256 11.61 -8.14 3.07
C ALA A 256 11.20 -7.87 1.61
N ALA A 257 11.39 -6.65 1.11
CA ALA A 257 11.03 -6.29 -0.27
C ALA A 257 11.75 -7.15 -1.32
N GLU A 258 13.05 -7.42 -1.14
CA GLU A 258 13.81 -8.29 -2.05
C GLU A 258 13.26 -9.72 -2.09
N GLU A 259 12.96 -10.30 -0.92
CA GLU A 259 12.39 -11.65 -0.84
C GLU A 259 10.95 -11.70 -1.38
N LEU A 260 10.12 -10.68 -1.11
CA LEU A 260 8.77 -10.57 -1.67
C LEU A 260 8.80 -10.66 -3.21
N LEU A 261 9.71 -9.92 -3.87
CA LEU A 261 9.86 -9.92 -5.33
C LEU A 261 10.26 -11.29 -5.89
N LYS A 262 11.16 -12.01 -5.21
CA LYS A 262 11.55 -13.39 -5.60
C LYS A 262 10.39 -14.37 -5.46
N PHE A 263 9.52 -14.14 -4.48
CA PHE A 263 8.44 -15.06 -4.12
C PHE A 263 7.16 -14.89 -4.95
N THR A 264 6.99 -13.78 -5.69
CA THR A 264 5.79 -13.55 -6.52
C THR A 264 5.53 -14.69 -7.50
N LYS A 265 6.57 -15.29 -8.08
CA LYS A 265 6.48 -16.39 -9.06
C LYS A 265 5.82 -17.67 -8.52
N HIS A 266 5.66 -17.76 -7.20
CA HIS A 266 5.09 -18.93 -6.52
C HIS A 266 3.62 -18.76 -6.16
N ARG A 267 3.05 -17.57 -6.37
CA ARG A 267 1.65 -17.25 -6.10
C ARG A 267 0.93 -16.84 -7.37
N ASN A 268 -0.36 -17.10 -7.42
CA ASN A 268 -1.20 -16.54 -8.47
C ASN A 268 -1.34 -15.03 -8.27
N PHE A 269 -1.59 -14.31 -9.36
CA PHE A 269 -1.91 -12.89 -9.29
C PHE A 269 -3.20 -12.66 -8.49
N LEU A 270 -3.15 -11.73 -7.55
CA LEU A 270 -4.29 -11.30 -6.74
C LEU A 270 -4.41 -9.78 -6.82
N MET A 271 -5.61 -9.27 -7.12
CA MET A 271 -5.84 -7.82 -7.28
C MET A 271 -5.78 -7.05 -5.96
N SER A 272 -6.14 -7.69 -4.84
CA SER A 272 -6.03 -7.09 -3.51
C SER A 272 -4.57 -7.02 -3.11
N GLU A 273 -3.99 -5.84 -3.32
CA GLU A 273 -2.57 -5.56 -3.19
C GLU A 273 -2.06 -5.78 -1.76
N ASP A 274 -2.73 -5.18 -0.78
CA ASP A 274 -2.41 -5.31 0.64
C ASP A 274 -2.39 -6.78 1.11
N ILE A 275 -3.41 -7.56 0.73
CA ILE A 275 -3.52 -8.98 1.04
C ILE A 275 -2.41 -9.78 0.36
N LEU A 276 -2.14 -9.52 -0.93
CA LEU A 276 -1.11 -10.23 -1.67
C LEU A 276 0.28 -9.96 -1.10
N ILE A 277 0.66 -8.69 -0.98
CA ILE A 277 2.00 -8.24 -0.64
C ILE A 277 2.26 -8.42 0.85
N THR A 278 1.41 -7.83 1.68
CA THR A 278 1.63 -7.78 3.13
C THR A 278 1.01 -8.97 3.85
N GLY A 279 0.14 -9.74 3.22
CA GLY A 279 -0.48 -10.95 3.79
C GLY A 279 0.15 -12.25 3.29
N ILE A 280 -0.11 -12.62 2.04
CA ILE A 280 0.28 -13.93 1.50
C ILE A 280 1.80 -14.01 1.33
N LEU A 281 2.39 -13.12 0.53
CA LEU A 281 3.82 -13.15 0.22
C LEU A 281 4.67 -12.89 1.47
N ALA A 282 4.28 -11.94 2.31
CA ALA A 282 4.97 -11.70 3.59
C ALA A 282 4.95 -12.94 4.51
N SER A 283 3.86 -13.73 4.51
CA SER A 283 3.82 -15.00 5.25
C SER A 283 4.73 -16.04 4.65
N ASP A 284 4.83 -16.11 3.32
CA ASP A 284 5.69 -17.07 2.62
C ASP A 284 7.18 -16.85 2.92
N ILE A 285 7.60 -15.58 2.99
CA ILE A 285 8.98 -15.22 3.34
C ILE A 285 9.22 -15.23 4.85
N GLY A 286 8.20 -15.51 5.67
CA GLY A 286 8.30 -15.47 7.14
C GLY A 286 8.62 -14.08 7.68
N ALA A 287 8.10 -13.02 7.06
CA ALA A 287 8.26 -11.65 7.55
C ALA A 287 7.35 -11.38 8.74
N THR A 288 7.84 -10.58 9.69
CA THR A 288 7.06 -10.17 10.87
C THR A 288 6.35 -8.85 10.59
N ARG A 289 5.05 -8.80 10.89
CA ARG A 289 4.25 -7.58 10.82
C ARG A 289 4.21 -6.91 12.18
N ILE A 290 4.49 -5.61 12.22
CA ILE A 290 4.58 -4.84 13.45
C ILE A 290 3.56 -3.71 13.40
N GLN A 291 2.69 -3.66 14.41
CA GLN A 291 1.71 -2.59 14.57
C GLN A 291 2.40 -1.25 14.80
N LEU A 292 2.10 -0.27 13.95
CA LEU A 292 2.39 1.14 14.19
C LEU A 292 1.13 1.85 14.71
N ASN A 293 1.27 2.55 15.84
CA ASN A 293 0.20 3.38 16.37
C ASN A 293 0.10 4.70 15.60
N GLY A 294 -1.09 5.31 15.59
CA GLY A 294 -1.30 6.64 14.98
C GLY A 294 -1.62 6.60 13.49
N ILE A 295 -1.84 5.43 12.90
CA ILE A 295 -2.46 5.28 11.58
C ILE A 295 -3.98 5.31 11.77
N GLN A 296 -4.67 6.19 11.05
CA GLN A 296 -6.11 6.37 11.12
C GLN A 296 -6.77 6.08 9.79
N MET A 297 -7.76 5.19 9.79
CA MET A 297 -8.44 4.69 8.59
C MET A 297 -9.86 5.25 8.38
N TYR A 298 -10.38 5.98 9.36
CA TYR A 298 -11.76 6.47 9.33
C TYR A 298 -11.87 7.80 8.60
N GLN A 299 -12.98 8.02 7.89
CA GLN A 299 -13.29 9.28 7.20
C GLN A 299 -13.53 10.44 8.18
N GLU A 300 -13.80 10.15 9.45
CA GLU A 300 -14.03 11.15 10.48
C GLU A 300 -12.72 11.83 10.88
N PHE A 301 -12.79 13.15 11.11
CA PHE A 301 -11.62 13.89 11.56
C PHE A 301 -11.09 13.27 12.84
N PRO A 302 -9.76 13.09 12.98
CA PRO A 302 -9.17 12.52 14.17
C PRO A 302 -9.65 13.22 15.44
N ALA A 303 -10.27 12.48 16.37
CA ALA A 303 -10.73 13.04 17.65
C ALA A 303 -9.60 13.80 18.36
N GLU A 304 -9.92 14.92 19.02
CA GLU A 304 -8.92 15.82 19.63
C GLU A 304 -8.06 15.12 20.69
N GLU A 305 -8.59 14.10 21.35
CA GLU A 305 -7.92 13.30 22.38
C GLU A 305 -7.05 12.14 21.82
N SER A 306 -6.95 11.97 20.50
CA SER A 306 -6.14 10.88 19.94
C SER A 306 -4.63 11.04 20.21
N ARG A 307 -3.89 9.92 20.21
CA ARG A 307 -2.42 9.94 20.20
C ARG A 307 -1.90 10.69 18.96
N LYS A 308 -0.61 11.08 18.97
CA LYS A 308 0.05 11.68 17.80
C LYS A 308 -0.22 10.85 16.54
N ILE A 309 -0.55 11.54 15.46
CA ILE A 309 -1.01 10.91 14.21
C ILE A 309 0.19 10.72 13.30
N LEU A 310 0.47 9.47 12.96
CA LEU A 310 1.48 9.08 11.96
C LEU A 310 0.93 9.26 10.55
N ALA A 311 -0.31 8.81 10.33
CA ALA A 311 -0.97 8.90 9.04
C ALA A 311 -2.50 8.92 9.18
N TRP A 312 -3.18 9.55 8.22
CA TRP A 312 -4.64 9.55 8.15
C TRP A 312 -5.11 9.34 6.70
N HIS A 313 -5.93 8.31 6.47
CA HIS A 313 -6.54 8.00 5.17
C HIS A 313 -7.75 8.92 4.91
N ALA A 314 -7.63 9.78 3.90
CA ALA A 314 -8.46 10.97 3.71
C ALA A 314 -9.23 10.97 2.36
N VAL A 315 -9.84 9.83 2.01
CA VAL A 315 -10.49 9.53 0.71
C VAL A 315 -11.48 10.59 0.20
N LEU A 316 -12.11 11.35 1.10
CA LEU A 316 -13.21 12.28 0.77
C LEU A 316 -12.87 13.77 0.93
N LEU A 317 -11.60 14.11 1.16
CA LEU A 317 -11.23 15.51 1.34
C LEU A 317 -11.04 16.20 -0.02
N SER A 318 -11.76 17.30 -0.20
CA SER A 318 -11.43 18.28 -1.23
C SER A 318 -10.00 18.79 -1.02
N ASP A 319 -9.40 19.34 -2.07
CA ASP A 319 -8.03 19.87 -2.02
C ASP A 319 -7.81 20.87 -0.88
N LYS A 320 -8.80 21.76 -0.65
CA LYS A 320 -8.79 22.69 0.47
C LYS A 320 -8.85 21.95 1.81
N LEU A 321 -9.80 21.02 1.97
CA LEU A 321 -9.96 20.28 3.22
C LEU A 321 -8.74 19.40 3.54
N TYR A 322 -8.07 18.88 2.51
CA TYR A 322 -6.83 18.12 2.65
C TYR A 322 -5.74 18.99 3.29
N MET A 323 -5.51 20.20 2.75
CA MET A 323 -4.51 21.13 3.29
C MET A 323 -4.88 21.67 4.66
N ASP A 324 -6.13 22.06 4.87
CA ASP A 324 -6.61 22.56 6.16
C ASP A 324 -6.45 21.49 7.24
N SER A 325 -6.79 20.25 6.92
CA SER A 325 -6.63 19.10 7.81
C SER A 325 -5.18 18.79 8.10
N TYR A 326 -4.33 18.78 7.07
CA TYR A 326 -2.90 18.59 7.23
C TYR A 326 -2.30 19.62 8.19
N ASN A 327 -2.58 20.90 7.96
CA ASN A 327 -2.08 21.99 8.79
C ASN A 327 -2.63 21.93 10.21
N ARG A 328 -3.90 21.52 10.41
CA ARG A 328 -4.49 21.36 11.74
C ARG A 328 -3.83 20.22 12.52
N ILE A 329 -3.66 19.05 11.90
CA ILE A 329 -3.05 17.89 12.55
C ILE A 329 -1.56 18.14 12.80
N ARG A 330 -0.84 18.76 11.85
CA ARG A 330 0.57 19.08 12.01
C ARG A 330 0.80 19.97 13.23
N ARG A 331 0.03 21.06 13.36
CA ARG A 331 0.09 21.94 14.55
C ARG A 331 -0.13 21.13 15.81
N ARG A 332 -1.21 20.35 15.88
CA ARG A 332 -1.49 19.48 17.03
C ARG A 332 -0.37 18.48 17.38
N ASN A 333 0.35 17.94 16.39
CA ASN A 333 1.41 16.95 16.64
C ASN A 333 2.72 17.60 17.15
N PHE A 334 3.00 18.86 16.78
CA PHE A 334 4.33 19.47 16.88
C PHE A 334 4.41 20.87 17.50
N GLU A 335 3.27 21.55 17.66
CA GLU A 335 3.11 22.83 18.37
C GLU A 335 2.26 22.59 19.63
#